data_AF-A0A6A6LYT9-F1
#
_entry.id   AF-A0A6A6LYT9-F1
#
_cell.length_a   1.000
_cell.length_b   1.000
_cell.length_c   1.000
_cell.angle_alpha   90.00
_cell.angle_beta   90.00
_cell.angle_gamma   90.00
#
_symmetry.space_group_name_H-M   'P 1'
#
loop_
_entity.id
_entity.type
_entity.pdbx_description
1 polymer ?
#
loop_
_entity_poly.entity_id
_entity_poly.type
_entity_poly.pdbx_seq_one_letter_code
_entity_poly.pdbx_strand_id
1 'polypeptide(L)'
;MTSNLEILSLGENNFSGLLKPGIGKLYNLRTVKAGYNSFTDPIPPEIANLSQLITLSLCGSRFSVLIPPTLSKLSSIQGLVFQSDALEGPIPENISELKHLTFLMLGLNRLAGPIPDAVSKLEMLSYLDLHSNMLNGSIPSKCIHEEGNNKSRCVQLWDYSDGVPNKRRPTQMTEEDGLPISQSQVIEKALGNGINGLLQVLDPLIAMNISKEEETLIEFFKLTLFCTNPNPDKRPNMNEVLSSLKRLRRQS
;
A
#
# COMPACT_ATOMS: atom_id res chain seq x y z
N MET A 1 25.65 23.65 11.42
CA MET A 1 24.68 24.05 10.38
C MET A 1 23.56 23.02 10.40
N THR A 2 22.36 23.40 10.84
CA THR A 2 21.17 22.55 10.74
C THR A 2 20.71 22.57 9.28
N SER A 3 20.55 21.40 8.68
CA SER A 3 20.04 21.30 7.31
C SER A 3 18.56 21.68 7.27
N ASN A 4 18.15 22.54 6.34
CA ASN A 4 16.74 22.86 6.08
C ASN A 4 16.08 21.84 5.13
N LEU A 5 16.73 20.70 4.90
CA LEU A 5 16.20 19.68 4.01
C LEU A 5 14.98 19.01 4.63
N GLU A 6 13.82 19.17 3.98
CA GLU A 6 12.56 18.55 4.38
C GLU A 6 12.23 17.28 3.60
N ILE A 7 12.72 17.18 2.36
CA ILE A 7 12.45 16.05 1.46
C ILE A 7 13.79 15.52 0.94
N LEU A 8 14.03 14.23 1.20
CA LEU A 8 15.14 13.49 0.62
C LEU A 8 14.58 12.40 -0.29
N SER A 9 14.77 12.56 -1.61
CA SER A 9 14.38 11.56 -2.60
C SER A 9 15.62 11.02 -3.31
N LEU A 10 15.92 9.75 -3.07
CA LEU A 10 17.02 8.98 -3.64
C LEU A 10 16.52 7.81 -4.50
N GLY A 11 15.19 7.68 -4.66
CA GLY A 11 14.57 6.52 -5.29
C GLY A 11 14.98 6.31 -6.74
N GLU A 12 14.83 5.08 -7.24
CA GLU A 12 15.07 4.72 -8.66
C GLU A 12 16.50 5.03 -9.12
N ASN A 13 17.47 4.64 -8.31
CA ASN A 13 18.89 4.81 -8.59
C ASN A 13 19.65 3.49 -8.39
N ASN A 14 20.97 3.52 -8.56
CA ASN A 14 21.83 2.37 -8.29
C ASN A 14 22.70 2.57 -7.05
N PHE A 15 22.21 3.30 -6.03
CA PHE A 15 22.92 3.46 -4.77
C PHE A 15 23.02 2.12 -4.05
N SER A 16 24.16 1.86 -3.42
CA SER A 16 24.45 0.61 -2.72
C SER A 16 25.11 0.84 -1.36
N GLY A 17 25.26 -0.22 -0.58
CA GLY A 17 25.79 -0.17 0.78
C GLY A 17 24.74 0.31 1.78
N LEU A 18 25.16 1.17 2.72
CA LEU A 18 24.35 1.65 3.84
C LEU A 18 23.83 3.08 3.65
N LEU A 19 22.62 3.32 4.16
CA LEU A 19 22.17 4.67 4.46
C LEU A 19 22.98 5.19 5.65
N LYS A 20 23.74 6.27 5.45
CA LYS A 20 24.69 6.75 6.47
C LYS A 20 23.97 7.19 7.75
N PRO A 21 24.49 6.85 8.95
CA PRO A 21 23.98 7.33 10.24
C PRO A 21 23.80 8.85 10.35
N GLY A 22 24.57 9.60 9.56
CA GLY A 22 24.43 11.06 9.43
C GLY A 22 23.03 11.53 9.02
N ILE A 23 22.18 10.65 8.45
CA ILE A 23 20.76 10.94 8.16
C ILE A 23 20.03 11.46 9.41
N GLY A 24 20.33 10.91 10.60
CA GLY A 24 19.68 11.32 11.85
C GLY A 24 20.03 12.74 12.33
N LYS A 25 20.93 13.45 11.64
CA LYS A 25 21.24 14.88 11.89
C LYS A 25 20.36 15.82 11.08
N LEU A 26 19.52 15.30 10.18
CA LEU A 26 18.65 16.06 9.30
C LEU A 26 17.27 16.22 9.94
N TYR A 27 17.21 16.86 11.11
CA TYR A 27 16.02 16.91 11.99
C TYR A 27 14.75 17.50 11.35
N ASN A 28 14.90 18.26 10.26
CA ASN A 28 13.78 18.86 9.53
C ASN A 28 13.18 17.94 8.46
N LEU A 29 13.73 16.73 8.25
CA LEU A 29 13.20 15.80 7.26
C LEU A 29 11.79 15.37 7.62
N ARG A 30 10.89 15.56 6.66
CA ARG A 30 9.49 15.12 6.66
C ARG A 30 9.27 13.93 5.75
N THR A 31 10.03 13.82 4.67
CA THR A 31 9.89 12.73 3.69
C THR A 31 11.24 12.15 3.34
N VAL A 32 11.36 10.83 3.45
CA VAL A 32 12.49 10.05 2.95
C VAL A 32 11.98 9.00 1.98
N LYS A 33 12.41 9.08 0.73
CA LYS A 33 12.16 8.08 -0.31
C LYS A 33 13.50 7.56 -0.80
N ALA A 34 13.80 6.29 -0.56
CA ALA A 34 15.05 5.67 -1.00
C ALA A 34 14.83 4.31 -1.68
N GLY A 35 13.59 4.02 -2.09
CA GLY A 35 13.21 2.77 -2.75
C GLY A 35 13.88 2.54 -4.12
N TYR A 36 13.76 1.33 -4.66
CA TYR A 36 14.32 0.92 -5.95
C TYR A 36 15.80 1.29 -6.09
N ASN A 37 16.60 0.82 -5.13
CA ASN A 37 18.05 0.95 -5.10
C ASN A 37 18.70 -0.39 -4.73
N SER A 38 20.04 -0.44 -4.79
CA SER A 38 20.85 -1.61 -4.47
C SER A 38 21.37 -1.58 -3.01
N PHE A 39 20.65 -0.93 -2.09
CA PHE A 39 20.99 -0.93 -0.66
C PHE A 39 20.80 -2.33 -0.08
N THR A 40 21.76 -2.79 0.71
CA THR A 40 21.78 -4.14 1.32
C THR A 40 21.99 -4.12 2.83
N ASP A 41 22.44 -2.99 3.36
CA ASP A 41 22.77 -2.84 4.77
C ASP A 41 21.55 -2.35 5.57
N PRO A 42 21.46 -2.71 6.88
CA PRO A 42 20.38 -2.33 7.77
C PRO A 42 20.05 -0.83 7.75
N ILE A 43 18.77 -0.51 7.92
CA ILE A 43 18.33 0.86 8.22
C ILE A 43 19.07 1.35 9.48
N PRO A 44 19.81 2.48 9.43
CA PRO A 44 20.56 2.97 10.57
C PRO A 44 19.60 3.34 11.71
N PRO A 45 19.90 2.98 12.98
CA PRO A 45 19.02 3.29 14.10
C PRO A 45 18.82 4.80 14.29
N GLU A 46 19.75 5.64 13.81
CA GLU A 46 19.66 7.09 13.81
C GLU A 46 18.51 7.64 12.97
N ILE A 47 17.89 6.83 12.08
CA ILE A 47 16.64 7.20 11.40
C ILE A 47 15.56 7.60 12.42
N ALA A 48 15.58 6.99 13.60
CA ALA A 48 14.66 7.27 14.70
C ALA A 48 14.80 8.68 15.30
N ASN A 49 15.89 9.41 15.00
CA ASN A 49 16.07 10.80 15.44
C ASN A 49 15.25 11.79 14.58
N LEU A 50 14.67 11.33 13.47
CA LEU A 50 13.87 12.16 12.57
C LEU A 50 12.44 12.31 13.14
N SER A 51 12.31 13.04 14.25
CA SER A 51 11.03 13.18 14.96
C SER A 51 9.94 13.89 14.16
N GLN A 52 10.30 14.62 13.09
CA GLN A 52 9.37 15.28 12.18
C GLN A 52 9.02 14.45 10.94
N LEU A 53 9.55 13.23 10.82
CA LEU A 53 9.35 12.38 9.65
C LEU A 53 7.88 11.96 9.55
N ILE A 54 7.27 12.25 8.41
CA ILE A 54 5.88 11.93 8.08
C ILE A 54 5.82 10.68 7.22
N THR A 55 6.74 10.55 6.26
CA THR A 55 6.75 9.43 5.30
C THR A 55 8.15 8.83 5.17
N LEU A 56 8.23 7.51 5.33
CA LEU A 56 9.42 6.72 5.05
C LEU A 56 9.07 5.63 4.05
N SER A 57 9.68 5.69 2.86
CA SER A 57 9.50 4.72 1.79
C SER A 57 10.85 4.16 1.34
N LEU A 58 11.03 2.86 1.55
CA LEU A 58 12.23 2.11 1.21
C LEU A 58 11.98 0.97 0.20
N CYS A 59 10.73 0.86 -0.28
CA CYS A 59 10.23 -0.15 -1.22
C CYS A 59 11.21 -0.56 -2.33
N GLY A 60 11.32 -1.86 -2.60
CA GLY A 60 12.17 -2.40 -3.65
C GLY A 60 13.66 -2.24 -3.37
N SER A 61 14.06 -2.20 -2.10
CA SER A 61 15.47 -2.14 -1.68
C SER A 61 15.71 -3.15 -0.56
N ARG A 62 16.89 -3.77 -0.51
CA ARG A 62 17.20 -4.84 0.46
C ARG A 62 17.73 -4.26 1.79
N PHE A 63 17.13 -3.18 2.29
CA PHE A 63 17.61 -2.37 3.42
C PHE A 63 17.65 -3.10 4.77
N SER A 64 17.05 -4.27 4.93
CA SER A 64 17.18 -5.07 6.15
C SER A 64 16.51 -6.42 5.98
N VAL A 65 16.92 -7.39 6.80
CA VAL A 65 16.18 -8.64 6.98
C VAL A 65 15.05 -8.47 8.00
N LEU A 66 15.08 -7.46 8.88
CA LEU A 66 14.08 -7.29 9.94
C LEU A 66 13.58 -5.84 10.01
N ILE A 67 12.32 -5.68 10.46
CA ILE A 67 11.75 -4.38 10.83
C ILE A 67 12.41 -3.90 12.14
N PRO A 68 13.19 -2.80 12.14
CA PRO A 68 13.91 -2.39 13.33
C PRO A 68 12.94 -1.86 14.41
N PRO A 69 13.04 -2.33 15.67
CA PRO A 69 12.20 -1.85 16.77
C PRO A 69 12.31 -0.34 17.00
N THR A 70 13.43 0.28 16.59
CA THR A 70 13.66 1.73 16.69
C THR A 70 12.70 2.56 15.85
N LEU A 71 12.04 1.99 14.84
CA LEU A 71 11.03 2.70 14.04
C LEU A 71 9.87 3.20 14.89
N SER A 72 9.54 2.51 15.99
CA SER A 72 8.51 2.93 16.96
C SER A 72 8.72 4.33 17.55
N LYS A 73 9.94 4.88 17.45
CA LYS A 73 10.27 6.23 17.94
C LYS A 73 9.88 7.35 16.96
N LEU A 74 9.48 7.03 15.73
CA LEU A 74 9.07 8.01 14.73
C LEU A 74 7.65 8.52 15.05
N SER A 75 7.51 9.35 16.07
CA SER A 75 6.22 9.76 16.64
C SER A 75 5.28 10.49 15.67
N SER A 76 5.82 11.14 14.64
CA SER A 76 5.06 11.88 13.63
C SER A 76 4.79 11.10 12.35
N ILE A 77 5.24 9.84 12.25
CA ILE A 77 5.12 9.05 11.03
C ILE A 77 3.65 8.75 10.75
N GLN A 78 3.27 8.95 9.49
CA GLN A 78 1.95 8.64 8.94
C GLN A 78 2.05 7.52 7.91
N GLY A 79 3.15 7.47 7.16
CA GLY A 79 3.37 6.50 6.09
C GLY A 79 4.63 5.67 6.27
N LEU A 80 4.47 4.35 6.34
CA LEU A 80 5.56 3.38 6.25
C LEU A 80 5.37 2.47 5.04
N VAL A 81 6.34 2.48 4.12
CA VAL A 81 6.29 1.69 2.88
C VAL A 81 7.58 0.88 2.72
N PHE A 82 7.49 -0.42 3.05
CA PHE A 82 8.57 -1.39 2.93
C PHE A 82 8.15 -2.60 2.08
N GLN A 83 7.63 -2.34 0.89
CA GLN A 83 7.14 -3.39 0.00
C GLN A 83 8.30 -3.96 -0.84
N SER A 84 8.34 -5.28 -1.06
CA SER A 84 9.40 -5.92 -1.86
C SER A 84 10.83 -5.74 -1.30
N ASP A 85 10.99 -5.70 0.02
CA ASP A 85 12.29 -5.45 0.69
C ASP A 85 12.94 -6.72 1.26
N ALA A 86 12.31 -7.89 1.06
CA ALA A 86 12.73 -9.18 1.60
C ALA A 86 12.80 -9.22 3.14
N LEU A 87 11.94 -8.44 3.82
CA LEU A 87 11.82 -8.45 5.28
C LEU A 87 11.33 -9.81 5.79
N GLU A 88 11.96 -10.32 6.84
CA GLU A 88 11.69 -11.58 7.53
C GLU A 88 11.28 -11.32 8.99
N GLY A 89 10.90 -12.40 9.69
CA GLY A 89 10.51 -12.35 11.10
C GLY A 89 9.11 -11.78 11.33
N PRO A 90 8.71 -11.58 12.61
CA PRO A 90 7.38 -11.11 12.95
C PRO A 90 7.24 -9.59 12.79
N ILE A 91 5.99 -9.14 12.59
CA ILE A 91 5.63 -7.73 12.76
C ILE A 91 5.80 -7.40 14.25
N PRO A 92 6.56 -6.35 14.63
CA PRO A 92 6.86 -6.09 16.01
C PRO A 92 5.69 -5.44 16.77
N GLU A 93 5.45 -5.84 18.01
CA GLU A 93 4.37 -5.32 18.89
C GLU A 93 4.43 -3.81 19.11
N ASN A 94 5.64 -3.24 19.09
CA ASN A 94 5.85 -1.80 19.26
C ASN A 94 5.44 -0.97 18.03
N ILE A 95 4.95 -1.60 16.94
CA ILE A 95 4.30 -0.88 15.84
C ILE A 95 3.13 -0.04 16.36
N SER A 96 2.46 -0.50 17.43
CA SER A 96 1.36 0.22 18.08
C SER A 96 1.73 1.57 18.67
N GLU A 97 3.03 1.89 18.84
CA GLU A 97 3.49 3.20 19.31
C GLU A 97 3.38 4.30 18.24
N LEU A 98 3.22 3.92 16.96
CA LEU A 98 3.08 4.84 15.85
C LEU A 98 1.64 5.39 15.77
N LYS A 99 1.24 6.20 16.75
CA LYS A 99 -0.15 6.66 16.93
C LYS A 99 -0.72 7.43 15.74
N HIS A 100 0.13 8.05 14.92
CA HIS A 100 -0.26 8.81 13.74
C HIS A 100 -0.21 8.03 12.43
N LEU A 101 0.12 6.72 12.46
CA LEU A 101 0.25 5.91 11.26
C LEU A 101 -1.10 5.76 10.55
N THR A 102 -1.17 6.17 9.30
CA THR A 102 -2.35 6.11 8.43
C THR A 102 -2.25 5.01 7.38
N PHE A 103 -1.04 4.74 6.87
CA PHE A 103 -0.81 3.63 5.96
C PHE A 103 0.47 2.85 6.29
N LEU A 104 0.35 1.53 6.29
CA LEU A 104 1.43 0.58 6.51
C LEU A 104 1.45 -0.42 5.35
N MET A 105 2.52 -0.41 4.56
CA MET A 105 2.69 -1.32 3.42
C MET A 105 3.90 -2.22 3.66
N LEU A 106 3.63 -3.50 3.92
CA LEU A 106 4.63 -4.54 4.16
C LEU A 106 4.45 -5.72 3.18
N GLY A 107 3.71 -5.53 2.08
CA GLY A 107 3.48 -6.56 1.09
C GLY A 107 4.77 -7.04 0.40
N LEU A 108 4.71 -8.21 -0.24
CA LEU A 108 5.81 -8.83 -1.00
C LEU A 108 7.09 -8.99 -0.17
N ASN A 109 6.95 -9.48 1.06
CA ASN A 109 8.06 -9.76 1.96
C ASN A 109 8.05 -11.25 2.36
N ARG A 110 8.79 -11.57 3.41
CA ARG A 110 8.97 -12.90 4.01
C ARG A 110 8.61 -12.87 5.50
N LEU A 111 7.74 -11.94 5.91
CA LEU A 111 7.32 -11.81 7.31
C LEU A 111 6.57 -13.06 7.74
N ALA A 112 6.81 -13.53 8.96
CA ALA A 112 6.27 -14.77 9.47
C ALA A 112 5.75 -14.65 10.91
N GLY A 113 4.82 -15.52 11.29
CA GLY A 113 4.14 -15.45 12.59
C GLY A 113 2.81 -14.70 12.52
N PRO A 114 2.16 -14.46 13.67
CA PRO A 114 0.85 -13.84 13.71
C PRO A 114 0.90 -12.33 13.46
N ILE A 115 -0.20 -11.78 12.93
CA ILE A 115 -0.45 -10.34 12.95
C ILE A 115 -0.69 -9.96 14.42
N PRO A 116 0.14 -9.08 15.02
CA PRO A 116 0.02 -8.77 16.44
C PRO A 116 -1.22 -7.92 16.73
N ASP A 117 -1.86 -8.16 17.87
CA ASP A 117 -3.01 -7.36 18.33
C ASP A 117 -2.65 -5.88 18.49
N ALA A 118 -1.36 -5.54 18.65
CA ALA A 118 -0.85 -4.20 18.56
C ALA A 118 -1.31 -3.42 17.32
N VAL A 119 -1.46 -4.08 16.17
CA VAL A 119 -1.96 -3.42 14.94
C VAL A 119 -3.36 -2.85 15.15
N SER A 120 -4.19 -3.51 15.96
CA SER A 120 -5.53 -3.02 16.33
C SER A 120 -5.53 -1.76 17.19
N LYS A 121 -4.38 -1.37 17.78
CA LYS A 121 -4.21 -0.16 18.59
C LYS A 121 -3.85 1.06 17.75
N LEU A 122 -3.60 0.90 16.44
CA LEU A 122 -3.26 2.00 15.54
C LEU A 122 -4.51 2.80 15.19
N GLU A 123 -4.74 3.89 15.93
CA GLU A 123 -6.00 4.64 15.85
C GLU A 123 -6.17 5.53 14.61
N MET A 124 -5.15 5.67 13.79
CA MET A 124 -5.24 6.44 12.54
C MET A 124 -5.10 5.56 11.29
N LEU A 125 -4.85 4.25 11.46
CA LEU A 125 -4.57 3.37 10.35
C LEU A 125 -5.83 3.20 9.49
N SER A 126 -5.70 3.56 8.21
CA SER A 126 -6.72 3.44 7.18
C SER A 126 -6.36 2.42 6.09
N TYR A 127 -5.08 2.06 6.00
CA TYR A 127 -4.56 1.14 4.99
C TYR A 127 -3.46 0.24 5.55
N LEU A 128 -3.60 -1.07 5.34
CA LEU A 128 -2.64 -2.07 5.81
C LEU A 128 -2.46 -3.15 4.76
N ASP A 129 -1.37 -3.06 4.04
CA ASP A 129 -1.02 -4.08 3.06
C ASP A 129 0.00 -5.07 3.64
N LEU A 130 -0.40 -6.33 3.74
CA LEU A 130 0.42 -7.43 4.24
C LEU A 130 0.58 -8.55 3.19
N HIS A 131 0.24 -8.30 1.91
CA HIS A 131 0.09 -9.37 0.94
C HIS A 131 1.40 -10.08 0.62
N SER A 132 1.32 -11.33 0.18
CA SER A 132 2.51 -12.10 -0.22
C SER A 132 3.59 -12.12 0.88
N ASN A 133 3.22 -12.59 2.06
CA ASN A 133 4.12 -12.87 3.19
C ASN A 133 3.99 -14.35 3.60
N MET A 134 4.48 -14.71 4.79
CA MET A 134 4.34 -16.03 5.42
C MET A 134 3.64 -15.91 6.79
N LEU A 135 2.71 -14.96 6.92
CA LEU A 135 1.97 -14.70 8.15
C LEU A 135 0.99 -15.84 8.44
N ASN A 136 0.70 -16.06 9.73
CA ASN A 136 -0.22 -17.11 10.16
C ASN A 136 -1.18 -16.60 11.25
N GLY A 137 -2.07 -17.48 11.75
CA GLY A 137 -3.05 -17.11 12.77
C GLY A 137 -4.25 -16.34 12.22
N SER A 138 -4.97 -15.64 13.10
CA SER A 138 -6.19 -14.90 12.76
C SER A 138 -5.92 -13.41 12.61
N ILE A 139 -6.68 -12.76 11.73
CA ILE A 139 -6.73 -11.30 11.66
C ILE A 139 -7.31 -10.76 12.99
N PRO A 140 -6.66 -9.78 13.64
CA PRO A 140 -7.20 -9.15 14.85
C PRO A 140 -8.59 -8.57 14.61
N SER A 141 -9.52 -8.77 15.53
CA SER A 141 -10.96 -8.49 15.34
C SER A 141 -11.30 -7.04 14.97
N LYS A 142 -10.50 -6.06 15.42
CA LYS A 142 -10.67 -4.64 15.04
C LYS A 142 -10.18 -4.30 13.64
N CYS A 143 -9.42 -5.20 13.00
CA CYS A 143 -9.01 -5.07 11.61
C CYS A 143 -10.03 -5.74 10.66
N ILE A 144 -11.07 -6.38 11.19
CA ILE A 144 -12.13 -7.05 10.42
C ILE A 144 -13.29 -6.08 10.21
N HIS A 145 -13.76 -6.01 8.96
CA HIS A 145 -14.95 -5.26 8.57
C HIS A 145 -16.22 -5.96 9.08
N GLU A 146 -17.00 -5.33 9.96
CA GLU A 146 -18.42 -5.66 10.15
C GLU A 146 -19.25 -4.69 9.28
N GLU A 147 -19.80 -5.21 8.16
CA GLU A 147 -20.87 -4.53 7.41
C GLU A 147 -22.09 -4.46 8.33
N GLY A 148 -22.48 -3.26 8.75
CA GLY A 148 -23.71 -3.08 9.53
C GLY A 148 -23.81 -1.84 10.39
N ASN A 149 -22.74 -1.06 10.60
CA ASN A 149 -22.90 0.23 11.27
C ASN A 149 -21.83 1.23 10.85
N ASN A 150 -22.25 2.48 10.72
CA ASN A 150 -21.60 3.57 10.00
C ASN A 150 -20.37 4.15 10.73
N LYS A 151 -19.47 3.31 11.27
CA LYS A 151 -18.28 3.75 12.05
C LYS A 151 -17.12 2.74 12.12
N SER A 152 -17.04 1.77 11.22
CA SER A 152 -15.96 0.77 11.24
C SER A 152 -14.75 1.25 10.45
N ARG A 153 -13.60 1.35 11.13
CA ARG A 153 -12.36 1.94 10.61
C ARG A 153 -11.70 0.98 9.62
N CYS A 154 -11.74 1.34 8.35
CA CYS A 154 -11.22 0.52 7.26
C CYS A 154 -9.74 0.21 7.44
N VAL A 155 -9.41 -1.07 7.42
CA VAL A 155 -8.06 -1.56 7.23
C VAL A 155 -8.16 -2.51 6.03
N GLN A 156 -7.79 -2.04 4.84
CA GLN A 156 -7.80 -2.87 3.63
C GLN A 156 -6.68 -3.90 3.73
N LEU A 157 -6.95 -5.06 4.32
CA LEU A 157 -6.03 -6.20 4.42
C LEU A 157 -6.02 -6.98 3.11
N TRP A 158 -4.90 -6.93 2.40
CA TRP A 158 -4.61 -7.86 1.30
C TRP A 158 -3.62 -8.87 1.85
N ASP A 159 -4.02 -10.15 1.95
CA ASP A 159 -3.10 -11.26 2.21
C ASP A 159 -3.26 -12.27 1.06
N TYR A 160 -2.18 -12.47 0.29
CA TYR A 160 -2.11 -13.43 -0.83
C TYR A 160 -1.16 -14.57 -0.45
N SER A 161 -1.24 -15.03 0.80
CA SER A 161 -0.53 -16.20 1.29
C SER A 161 -1.43 -17.42 1.16
N ASP A 162 -0.91 -18.46 0.50
CA ASP A 162 -1.48 -19.79 0.27
C ASP A 162 -2.51 -19.95 -0.87
N GLY A 163 -2.15 -20.82 -1.81
CA GLY A 163 -2.98 -21.32 -2.91
C GLY A 163 -4.18 -22.19 -2.47
N VAL A 164 -4.83 -21.85 -1.36
CA VAL A 164 -6.15 -22.36 -0.97
C VAL A 164 -7.06 -21.17 -0.70
N PRO A 165 -8.10 -20.94 -1.53
CA PRO A 165 -8.90 -19.74 -1.49
C PRO A 165 -9.85 -19.76 -0.30
N ASN A 166 -9.50 -19.07 0.78
CA ASN A 166 -10.47 -18.61 1.78
C ASN A 166 -10.29 -17.11 1.98
N LYS A 167 -11.24 -16.23 1.69
CA LYS A 167 -12.56 -16.35 1.05
C LYS A 167 -12.94 -14.91 0.73
N ARG A 168 -12.71 -14.48 -0.51
CA ARG A 168 -13.37 -13.37 -1.21
C ARG A 168 -12.86 -13.41 -2.65
N ARG A 169 -13.55 -14.17 -3.49
CA ARG A 169 -13.35 -14.05 -4.93
C ARG A 169 -13.72 -12.62 -5.34
N PRO A 170 -13.07 -12.02 -6.35
CA PRO A 170 -13.50 -10.78 -6.99
C PRO A 170 -14.91 -10.85 -7.64
N THR A 171 -15.59 -11.98 -7.53
CA THR A 171 -16.95 -12.21 -8.04
C THR A 171 -18.03 -12.02 -6.97
N GLN A 172 -17.68 -11.71 -5.72
CA GLN A 172 -18.68 -11.53 -4.69
C GLN A 172 -19.34 -10.16 -4.85
N MET A 173 -20.67 -10.19 -4.86
CA MET A 173 -21.48 -9.01 -5.08
C MET A 173 -21.43 -8.10 -3.84
N THR A 174 -21.11 -6.82 -4.02
CA THR A 174 -21.25 -5.75 -3.03
C THR A 174 -22.73 -5.44 -2.80
N GLU A 175 -23.17 -5.05 -1.60
CA GLU A 175 -24.58 -4.69 -1.39
C GLU A 175 -24.78 -3.18 -1.58
N GLU A 176 -25.70 -2.81 -2.47
CA GLU A 176 -26.15 -1.43 -2.63
C GLU A 176 -27.69 -1.41 -2.57
N ASP A 177 -28.26 -0.58 -1.69
CA ASP A 177 -29.70 -0.57 -1.36
C ASP A 177 -30.26 -1.95 -0.94
N GLY A 178 -29.42 -2.80 -0.35
CA GLY A 178 -29.78 -4.17 0.08
C GLY A 178 -29.80 -5.20 -1.05
N LEU A 179 -29.28 -4.86 -2.23
CA LEU A 179 -29.19 -5.77 -3.39
C LEU A 179 -27.72 -6.08 -3.73
N PRO A 180 -27.39 -7.35 -4.01
CA PRO A 180 -26.04 -7.75 -4.38
C PRO A 180 -25.71 -7.31 -5.82
N ILE A 181 -24.69 -6.45 -5.97
CA ILE A 181 -24.12 -5.92 -7.23
C ILE A 181 -22.68 -6.41 -7.47
N SER A 182 -22.32 -6.85 -8.68
CA SER A 182 -20.97 -7.35 -8.99
C SER A 182 -19.91 -6.25 -9.07
N GLN A 183 -18.62 -6.62 -8.98
CA GLN A 183 -17.50 -5.68 -9.17
C GLN A 183 -17.55 -4.96 -10.53
N SER A 184 -18.02 -5.64 -11.58
CA SER A 184 -18.25 -5.03 -12.89
C SER A 184 -19.35 -3.96 -12.84
N GLN A 185 -20.42 -4.17 -12.08
CA GLN A 185 -21.50 -3.20 -11.88
C GLN A 185 -21.04 -1.99 -11.05
N VAL A 186 -20.17 -2.20 -10.05
CA VAL A 186 -19.53 -1.10 -9.29
C VAL A 186 -18.70 -0.21 -10.23
N ILE A 187 -17.89 -0.82 -11.10
CA ILE A 187 -17.05 -0.10 -12.07
C ILE A 187 -17.91 0.61 -13.12
N GLU A 188 -18.97 -0.02 -13.63
CA GLU A 188 -19.93 0.59 -14.57
C GLU A 188 -20.61 1.82 -13.96
N LYS A 189 -21.03 1.73 -12.69
CA LYS A 189 -21.63 2.84 -11.95
C LYS A 189 -20.62 3.96 -11.71
N ALA A 190 -19.39 3.63 -11.32
CA ALA A 190 -18.32 4.58 -11.11
C ALA A 190 -17.97 5.34 -12.39
N LEU A 191 -17.95 4.67 -13.55
CA LEU A 191 -17.79 5.28 -14.87
C LEU A 191 -18.95 6.23 -15.21
N GLY A 192 -20.18 5.89 -14.84
CA GLY A 192 -21.37 6.74 -15.04
C GLY A 192 -21.35 8.02 -14.19
N ASN A 193 -20.69 8.00 -13.04
CA ASN A 193 -20.54 9.14 -12.13
C ASN A 193 -19.29 9.99 -12.41
N GLY A 194 -18.56 9.69 -13.50
CA GLY A 194 -17.35 10.41 -13.91
C GLY A 194 -16.17 10.22 -12.95
N ILE A 195 -15.19 11.12 -13.02
CA ILE A 195 -13.92 10.99 -12.29
C ILE A 195 -14.11 10.85 -10.77
N ASN A 196 -15.10 11.55 -10.20
CA ASN A 196 -15.41 11.49 -8.77
C ASN A 196 -15.91 10.10 -8.34
N GLY A 197 -16.64 9.39 -9.21
CA GLY A 197 -17.04 8.01 -8.96
C GLY A 197 -15.85 7.04 -9.05
N LEU A 198 -14.95 7.26 -10.02
CA LEU A 198 -13.74 6.45 -10.19
C LEU A 198 -12.79 6.60 -8.99
N LEU A 199 -12.61 7.81 -8.46
CA LEU A 199 -11.77 8.08 -7.29
C LEU A 199 -12.27 7.36 -6.02
N GLN A 200 -13.56 7.03 -5.94
CA GLN A 200 -14.12 6.26 -4.81
C GLN A 200 -13.82 4.75 -4.90
N VAL A 201 -13.55 4.24 -6.10
CA VAL A 201 -13.26 2.82 -6.35
C VAL A 201 -11.76 2.55 -6.49
N LEU A 202 -10.97 3.59 -6.75
CA LEU A 202 -9.52 3.52 -6.85
C LEU A 202 -8.84 3.35 -5.51
N ASP A 203 -7.69 2.68 -5.54
CA ASP A 203 -6.76 2.69 -4.41
C ASP A 203 -6.35 4.14 -4.09
N PRO A 204 -6.42 4.57 -2.82
CA PRO A 204 -6.10 5.94 -2.41
C PRO A 204 -4.71 6.43 -2.84
N LEU A 205 -3.71 5.54 -2.90
CA LEU A 205 -2.34 5.90 -3.32
C LEU A 205 -2.27 6.20 -4.81
N ILE A 206 -3.08 5.50 -5.60
CA ILE A 206 -3.23 5.75 -7.03
C ILE A 206 -4.03 7.05 -7.23
N ALA A 207 -5.13 7.23 -6.48
CA ALA A 207 -5.97 8.43 -6.53
C ALA A 207 -5.21 9.73 -6.20
N MET A 208 -4.27 9.71 -5.25
CA MET A 208 -3.46 10.88 -4.88
C MET A 208 -2.54 11.39 -6.01
N ASN A 209 -2.25 10.56 -7.01
CA ASN A 209 -1.34 10.90 -8.10
C ASN A 209 -2.07 11.31 -9.40
N ILE A 210 -3.40 11.18 -9.44
CA ILE A 210 -4.22 11.23 -10.68
C ILE A 210 -4.67 12.64 -11.09
N SER A 211 -4.31 13.69 -10.35
CA SER A 211 -4.79 15.07 -10.56
C SER A 211 -4.57 15.69 -11.96
N LYS A 212 -3.95 14.98 -12.92
CA LYS A 212 -3.71 15.43 -14.30
C LYS A 212 -4.11 14.45 -15.42
N GLU A 213 -4.67 13.27 -15.11
CA GLU A 213 -4.84 12.17 -16.09
C GLU A 213 -6.26 11.56 -16.09
N GLU A 214 -7.29 12.39 -16.04
CA GLU A 214 -8.69 11.94 -15.94
C GLU A 214 -9.14 11.05 -17.11
N GLU A 215 -8.75 11.37 -18.34
CA GLU A 215 -9.11 10.60 -19.54
C GLU A 215 -8.43 9.23 -19.58
N THR A 216 -7.15 9.16 -19.20
CA THR A 216 -6.37 7.91 -19.14
C THR A 216 -6.98 6.94 -18.14
N LEU A 217 -7.48 7.46 -17.02
CA LEU A 217 -8.11 6.66 -15.97
C LEU A 217 -9.44 6.05 -16.43
N ILE A 218 -10.27 6.83 -17.11
CA ILE A 218 -11.54 6.35 -17.68
C ILE A 218 -11.27 5.22 -18.68
N GLU A 219 -10.28 5.38 -19.56
CA GLU A 219 -9.92 4.36 -20.55
C GLU A 219 -9.33 3.10 -19.89
N PHE A 220 -8.59 3.24 -18.77
CA PHE A 220 -8.11 2.11 -17.98
C PHE A 220 -9.26 1.31 -17.37
N PHE A 221 -10.25 1.96 -16.76
CA PHE A 221 -11.41 1.26 -16.18
C PHE A 221 -12.29 0.59 -17.24
N LYS A 222 -12.44 1.20 -18.42
CA LYS A 222 -13.10 0.56 -19.57
C LYS A 222 -12.37 -0.72 -20.01
N LEU A 223 -11.03 -0.68 -20.04
CA LEU A 223 -10.22 -1.87 -20.34
C LEU A 223 -10.42 -2.96 -19.29
N THR A 224 -10.43 -2.60 -18.00
CA THR A 224 -10.70 -3.55 -16.90
C THR A 224 -12.09 -4.18 -17.06
N LEU A 225 -13.12 -3.38 -17.33
CA LEU A 225 -14.48 -3.88 -17.55
C LEU A 225 -14.53 -4.85 -18.73
N PHE A 226 -13.83 -4.52 -19.83
CA PHE A 226 -13.74 -5.37 -21.00
C PHE A 226 -13.06 -6.72 -20.71
N CYS A 227 -11.97 -6.71 -19.94
CA CYS A 227 -11.28 -7.91 -19.48
C CYS A 227 -12.13 -8.80 -18.56
N THR A 228 -13.03 -8.19 -17.77
CA THR A 228 -13.89 -8.88 -16.80
C THR A 228 -15.27 -9.25 -17.34
N ASN A 229 -15.50 -9.15 -18.67
CA ASN A 229 -16.81 -9.42 -19.26
C ASN A 229 -17.34 -10.81 -18.83
N PRO A 230 -18.60 -10.92 -18.35
CA PRO A 230 -19.15 -12.20 -17.93
C PRO A 230 -19.21 -13.23 -19.05
N ASN A 231 -19.30 -12.80 -20.32
CA ASN A 231 -19.19 -13.66 -21.49
C ASN A 231 -17.71 -13.82 -21.91
N PRO A 232 -17.11 -15.02 -21.81
CA PRO A 232 -15.71 -15.27 -22.19
C PRO A 232 -15.39 -14.92 -23.65
N ASP A 233 -16.33 -15.16 -24.57
CA ASP A 233 -16.14 -14.92 -26.01
C ASP A 233 -16.10 -13.42 -26.35
N LYS A 234 -16.55 -12.57 -25.42
CA LYS A 234 -16.52 -11.11 -25.53
C LYS A 234 -15.33 -10.49 -24.82
N ARG A 235 -14.46 -11.27 -24.20
CA ARG A 235 -13.25 -10.75 -23.54
C ARG A 235 -12.15 -10.48 -24.57
N PRO A 236 -11.32 -9.44 -24.35
CA PRO A 236 -10.18 -9.20 -25.21
C PRO A 236 -9.19 -10.36 -25.15
N ASN A 237 -8.55 -10.63 -26.29
CA ASN A 237 -7.34 -11.43 -26.29
C ASN A 237 -6.14 -10.59 -25.81
N MET A 238 -5.03 -11.26 -25.51
CA MET A 238 -3.85 -10.61 -24.93
C MET A 238 -3.24 -9.52 -25.83
N ASN A 239 -3.36 -9.65 -27.16
CA ASN A 239 -2.88 -8.64 -28.11
C ASN A 239 -3.73 -7.35 -28.05
N GLU A 240 -5.04 -7.49 -27.90
CA GLU A 240 -5.98 -6.36 -27.74
C GLU A 240 -5.74 -5.62 -26.42
N VAL A 241 -5.49 -6.36 -25.33
CA VAL A 241 -5.09 -5.77 -24.04
C VAL A 241 -3.78 -5.01 -24.18
N LEU A 242 -2.75 -5.63 -24.76
CA LEU A 242 -1.44 -5.00 -25.00
C LEU A 242 -1.55 -3.73 -25.86
N SER A 243 -2.41 -3.74 -26.88
CA SER A 243 -2.64 -2.57 -27.73
C SER A 243 -3.29 -1.42 -26.95
N SER A 244 -4.24 -1.74 -26.07
CA SER A 244 -4.96 -0.77 -25.25
C SER A 244 -4.05 -0.15 -24.19
N LEU A 245 -3.22 -0.97 -23.52
CA LEU A 245 -2.21 -0.49 -22.56
C LEU A 245 -1.14 0.38 -23.23
N LYS A 246 -0.70 0.02 -24.44
CA LYS A 246 0.24 0.85 -25.22
C LYS A 246 -0.35 2.20 -25.61
N ARG A 247 -1.67 2.28 -25.84
CA ARG A 247 -2.37 3.54 -26.13
C ARG A 247 -2.45 4.42 -24.88
N LEU A 248 -2.82 3.83 -23.75
CA LEU A 248 -2.85 4.51 -22.44
C LEU A 248 -1.50 5.12 -22.09
N ARG A 249 -0.40 4.38 -22.28
CA ARG A 249 0.98 4.84 -22.03
C ARG A 249 1.44 6.01 -22.93
N ARG A 250 0.75 6.29 -24.04
CA ARG A 250 1.08 7.41 -24.94
C ARG A 250 0.31 8.69 -24.60
N GLN A 251 -0.67 8.60 -23.70
CA GLN A 251 -1.58 9.69 -23.32
C GLN A 251 -1.28 10.24 -21.91
N SER A 252 -0.52 9.50 -21.09
CA SER A 252 0.15 9.94 -19.85
C SER A 252 1.48 10.62 -20.13
#